data_AF-A0A2M8FTP2-F1
#
_entry.id   AF-A0A2M8FTP2-F1
#
_cell.length_a   1.000
_cell.length_b   1.000
_cell.length_c   1.000
_cell.angle_alpha   90.00
_cell.angle_beta   90.00
_cell.angle_gamma   90.00
#
_symmetry.space_group_name_H-M   'P 1'
#
loop_
_entity.id
_entity.type
_entity.pdbx_description
1 polymer ?
#
loop_
_entity_poly.entity_id
_entity_poly.type
_entity_poly.pdbx_seq_one_letter_code
_entity_poly.pdbx_strand_id
1 'polypeptide(L)'
;MAKIFLTILVVISTTFCFGQHIEQDYELQKLQETESRYIIGIGNEEMSMFKDVLANLQNSSTLKVYAVCETHRVIGIIVQNSTYKSYDVLRDQLLSEFPDILLFQKNDSIFNLDCKNEILKQ
;
A
#
# COMPACT_ATOMS: atom_id res chain seq x y z
N MET A 1 2.56 60.50 -40.51
CA MET A 1 2.75 60.23 -39.07
C MET A 1 1.38 59.88 -38.51
N ALA A 2 1.10 58.82 -37.76
CA ALA A 2 1.90 57.76 -37.16
C ALA A 2 1.12 56.43 -37.26
N LYS A 3 1.85 55.34 -37.45
CA LYS A 3 1.37 53.96 -37.33
C LYS A 3 1.08 53.67 -35.86
N ILE A 4 -0.05 53.07 -35.53
CA ILE A 4 -0.25 52.42 -34.23
C ILE A 4 -0.71 50.99 -34.50
N PHE A 5 0.27 50.10 -34.46
CA PHE A 5 0.12 48.66 -34.30
C PHE A 5 -0.34 48.42 -32.86
N LEU A 6 -1.44 47.69 -32.66
CA LEU A 6 -1.79 47.15 -31.36
C LEU A 6 -1.83 45.62 -31.49
N THR A 7 -0.68 45.01 -31.26
CA THR A 7 -0.52 43.55 -31.16
C THR A 7 -0.86 43.16 -29.73
N ILE A 8 -2.04 42.58 -29.51
CA ILE A 8 -2.39 41.99 -28.21
C ILE A 8 -1.85 40.56 -28.18
N LEU A 9 -0.74 40.42 -27.47
CA LEU A 9 -0.14 39.18 -27.02
C LEU A 9 -0.85 38.79 -25.71
N VAL A 10 -1.60 37.68 -25.68
CA VAL A 10 -2.04 37.09 -24.42
C VAL A 10 -1.68 35.61 -24.40
N VAL A 11 -0.75 35.35 -23.50
CA VAL A 11 -0.20 34.08 -23.04
C VAL A 11 -1.30 33.22 -22.44
N ILE A 12 -1.66 32.10 -23.08
CA ILE A 12 -2.36 31.00 -22.40
C ILE A 12 -1.92 29.69 -23.03
N SER A 13 -0.85 29.08 -22.50
CA SER A 13 -0.51 27.67 -22.76
C SER A 13 0.40 27.14 -21.65
N THR A 14 -0.04 27.21 -20.40
CA THR A 14 0.59 26.49 -19.28
C THR A 14 -0.48 25.87 -18.38
N THR A 15 -1.28 24.96 -18.91
CA THR A 15 -2.14 24.09 -18.10
C THR A 15 -2.26 22.73 -18.77
N PHE A 16 -1.20 21.93 -18.77
CA PHE A 16 -1.26 20.51 -19.04
C PHE A 16 -0.08 19.80 -18.38
N CYS A 17 -0.14 19.61 -17.05
CA CYS A 17 0.67 18.59 -16.35
C CYS A 17 0.20 18.34 -14.90
N PHE A 18 -1.11 18.35 -14.63
CA PHE A 18 -1.65 17.98 -13.32
C PHE A 18 -2.71 16.86 -13.36
N GLY A 19 -3.05 16.36 -14.56
CA GLY A 19 -4.07 15.32 -14.71
C GLY A 19 -3.62 13.92 -14.27
N GLN A 20 -2.34 13.59 -14.38
CA GLN A 20 -1.86 12.22 -14.10
C GLN A 20 -1.63 11.93 -12.61
N HIS A 21 -1.45 12.97 -11.77
CA HIS A 21 -1.25 12.76 -10.33
C HIS A 21 -2.57 12.46 -9.60
N ILE A 22 -3.66 13.07 -10.05
CA ILE A 22 -4.98 12.93 -9.40
C ILE A 22 -5.60 11.55 -9.68
N GLU A 23 -5.32 10.97 -10.85
CA GLU A 23 -5.91 9.69 -11.26
C GLU A 23 -5.34 8.51 -10.45
N GLN A 24 -4.03 8.51 -10.16
CA GLN A 24 -3.41 7.50 -9.27
C GLN A 24 -3.88 7.59 -7.82
N ASP A 25 -4.01 8.81 -7.28
CA ASP A 25 -4.48 9.02 -5.91
C ASP A 25 -5.96 8.64 -5.75
N TYR A 26 -6.77 8.85 -6.81
CA TYR A 26 -8.18 8.47 -6.83
C TYR A 26 -8.39 6.95 -6.94
N GLU A 27 -7.59 6.22 -7.72
CA GLU A 27 -7.67 4.75 -7.74
C GLU A 27 -7.22 4.13 -6.41
N LEU A 28 -6.20 4.71 -5.76
CA LEU A 28 -5.77 4.32 -4.41
C LEU A 28 -6.86 4.56 -3.35
N GLN A 29 -7.60 5.67 -3.44
CA GLN A 29 -8.73 5.99 -2.57
C GLN A 29 -9.98 5.14 -2.85
N LYS A 30 -10.31 4.86 -4.11
CA LYS A 30 -11.51 4.07 -4.45
C LYS A 30 -11.38 2.60 -4.05
N LEU A 31 -10.15 2.08 -3.95
CA LEU A 31 -9.90 0.78 -3.33
C LEU A 31 -10.16 0.77 -1.80
N GLN A 32 -10.34 1.92 -1.13
CA GLN A 32 -10.46 2.00 0.34
C GLN A 32 -11.89 1.76 0.88
N GLU A 33 -12.92 1.68 0.03
CA GLU A 33 -14.31 1.77 0.52
C GLU A 33 -15.05 0.45 0.77
N THR A 34 -14.49 -0.73 0.51
CA THR A 34 -15.20 -2.01 0.76
C THR A 34 -14.40 -3.14 1.39
N GLU A 35 -13.08 -3.04 1.50
CA GLU A 35 -12.22 -4.15 1.91
C GLU A 35 -11.43 -3.83 3.18
N SER A 36 -11.43 -4.74 4.16
CA SER A 36 -10.64 -4.57 5.38
C SER A 36 -9.16 -4.71 5.07
N ARG A 37 -8.37 -3.72 5.50
CA ARG A 37 -6.91 -3.70 5.27
C ARG A 37 -6.17 -3.81 6.58
N TYR A 38 -5.12 -4.62 6.57
CA TYR A 38 -4.24 -4.80 7.71
C TYR A 38 -2.79 -4.67 7.28
N ILE A 39 -2.00 -4.07 8.15
CA ILE A 39 -0.56 -4.01 8.00
C ILE A 39 0.05 -4.71 9.19
N ILE A 40 0.84 -5.75 8.92
CA ILE A 40 1.45 -6.59 9.93
C ILE A 40 2.97 -6.50 9.83
N GLY A 41 3.63 -6.35 10.96
CA GLY A 41 5.08 -6.51 11.10
C GLY A 41 5.39 -7.86 11.74
N ILE A 42 6.45 -8.52 11.26
CA ILE A 42 6.96 -9.78 11.82
C ILE A 42 8.29 -9.50 12.51
N GLY A 43 8.27 -9.61 13.85
CA GLY A 43 9.41 -9.24 14.69
C GLY A 43 10.35 -10.39 15.05
N ASN A 44 10.14 -11.60 14.55
CA ASN A 44 11.11 -12.70 14.68
C ASN A 44 12.46 -12.26 14.12
N GLU A 45 13.57 -12.65 14.74
CA GLU A 45 14.92 -12.32 14.25
C GLU A 45 15.24 -12.99 12.91
N GLU A 46 14.70 -14.19 12.71
CA GLU A 46 14.92 -15.02 11.53
C GLU A 46 14.11 -14.55 10.32
N MET A 47 14.81 -14.35 9.19
CA MET A 47 14.18 -13.96 7.92
C MET A 47 13.34 -15.10 7.30
N SER A 48 13.64 -16.36 7.62
CA SER A 48 12.86 -17.52 7.17
C SER A 48 11.39 -17.41 7.59
N MET A 49 11.13 -17.08 8.86
CA MET A 49 9.76 -16.94 9.38
C MET A 49 8.97 -15.87 8.63
N PHE A 50 9.58 -14.74 8.31
CA PHE A 50 8.94 -13.72 7.49
C PHE A 50 8.57 -14.25 6.08
N LYS A 51 9.48 -14.98 5.44
CA LYS A 51 9.26 -15.56 4.11
C LYS A 51 8.17 -16.63 4.12
N ASP A 52 8.13 -17.47 5.15
CA ASP A 52 7.13 -18.52 5.28
C ASP A 52 5.72 -17.93 5.46
N VAL A 53 5.58 -16.90 6.31
CA VAL A 53 4.31 -16.18 6.47
C VAL A 53 3.92 -15.46 5.17
N LEU A 54 4.87 -14.80 4.50
CA LEU A 54 4.58 -14.14 3.22
C LEU A 54 4.09 -15.15 2.17
N ALA A 55 4.76 -16.29 2.03
CA ALA A 55 4.37 -17.34 1.09
C ALA A 55 2.98 -17.90 1.41
N ASN A 56 2.67 -18.13 2.69
CA ASN A 56 1.34 -18.55 3.12
C ASN A 56 0.26 -17.53 2.72
N LEU A 57 0.49 -16.26 3.02
CA LEU A 57 -0.45 -15.17 2.70
C LEU A 57 -0.65 -15.00 1.19
N GLN A 58 0.41 -15.13 0.39
CA GLN A 58 0.33 -15.04 -1.08
C GLN A 58 -0.44 -16.20 -1.71
N ASN A 59 -0.42 -17.37 -1.08
CA ASN A 59 -1.16 -18.55 -1.53
C ASN A 59 -2.62 -18.57 -1.06
N SER A 60 -3.05 -17.60 -0.25
CA SER A 60 -4.42 -17.52 0.26
C SER A 60 -5.40 -17.09 -0.84
N SER A 61 -6.55 -17.75 -0.92
CA SER A 61 -7.67 -17.36 -1.79
C SER A 61 -8.61 -16.31 -1.17
N THR A 62 -8.35 -15.93 0.09
CA THR A 62 -9.22 -15.04 0.88
C THR A 62 -8.55 -13.73 1.26
N LEU A 63 -7.24 -13.66 1.05
CA LEU A 63 -6.38 -12.52 1.36
C LEU A 63 -5.60 -12.15 0.10
N LYS A 64 -5.31 -10.86 -0.07
CA LYS A 64 -4.43 -10.36 -1.12
C LYS A 64 -3.31 -9.56 -0.48
N VAL A 65 -2.07 -9.96 -0.70
CA VAL A 65 -0.90 -9.14 -0.35
C VAL A 65 -0.78 -8.00 -1.36
N TYR A 66 -0.79 -6.75 -0.89
CA TYR A 66 -0.70 -5.57 -1.76
C TYR A 66 0.60 -4.78 -1.60
N ALA A 67 1.35 -5.01 -0.52
CA ALA A 67 2.63 -4.37 -0.27
C ALA A 67 3.50 -5.28 0.58
N VAL A 68 4.80 -5.33 0.26
CA VAL A 68 5.80 -6.06 1.03
C VAL A 68 7.00 -5.16 1.25
N CYS A 69 7.51 -5.13 2.47
CA CYS A 69 8.74 -4.46 2.85
C CYS A 69 9.60 -5.44 3.64
N GLU A 70 10.51 -6.11 2.95
CA GLU A 70 11.39 -7.14 3.51
C GLU A 70 12.38 -6.53 4.53
N THR A 71 12.86 -5.31 4.26
CA THR A 71 13.81 -4.62 5.16
C THR A 71 13.25 -4.41 6.56
N HIS A 72 11.97 -4.07 6.65
CA HIS A 72 11.26 -3.84 7.92
C HIS A 72 10.36 -5.01 8.32
N ARG A 73 10.32 -6.08 7.52
CA ARG A 73 9.49 -7.27 7.70
C ARG A 73 8.00 -6.94 7.86
N VAL A 74 7.50 -6.06 6.99
CA VAL A 74 6.12 -5.59 7.00
C VAL A 74 5.37 -6.10 5.77
N ILE A 75 4.13 -6.55 5.97
CA ILE A 75 3.23 -7.06 4.93
C ILE A 75 1.92 -6.30 5.01
N GLY A 76 1.49 -5.74 3.88
CA GLY A 76 0.18 -5.13 3.69
C GLY A 76 -0.78 -6.14 3.07
N ILE A 77 -1.92 -6.34 3.72
CA ILE A 77 -2.92 -7.36 3.36
C ILE A 77 -4.28 -6.69 3.17
N ILE A 78 -4.97 -7.08 2.10
CA ILE A 78 -6.38 -6.80 1.85
C ILE A 78 -7.16 -8.08 2.09
N VAL A 79 -8.24 -8.00 2.86
CA VAL A 79 -9.18 -9.09 3.08
C VAL A 79 -10.25 -9.05 2.00
N GLN A 80 -10.29 -10.09 1.17
CA GLN A 80 -11.26 -10.21 0.06
C GLN A 80 -12.58 -10.85 0.51
N ASN A 81 -12.60 -11.55 1.65
CA ASN A 81 -13.77 -12.23 2.18
C ASN A 81 -13.98 -11.95 3.67
N SER A 82 -15.24 -11.94 4.09
CA SER A 82 -15.71 -11.59 5.43
C SER A 82 -15.24 -12.53 6.57
N THR A 83 -14.42 -13.53 6.29
CA THR A 83 -13.80 -14.43 7.28
C THR A 83 -12.86 -13.67 8.23
N TYR A 84 -12.07 -12.72 7.72
CA TYR A 84 -11.10 -11.94 8.50
C TYR A 84 -11.62 -10.53 8.81
N LYS A 85 -12.87 -10.43 9.25
CA LYS A 85 -13.55 -9.16 9.60
C LYS A 85 -12.83 -8.32 10.65
N SER A 86 -11.92 -8.91 11.43
CA SER A 86 -11.09 -8.19 12.39
C SER A 86 -9.65 -8.65 12.35
N TYR A 87 -8.76 -7.76 12.80
CA TYR A 87 -7.34 -8.07 12.95
C TYR A 87 -7.09 -9.23 13.92
N ASP A 88 -7.87 -9.34 14.99
CA ASP A 88 -7.74 -10.43 15.97
C ASP A 88 -7.92 -11.81 15.33
N VAL A 89 -8.90 -11.96 14.44
CA VAL A 89 -9.13 -13.23 13.73
C VAL A 89 -7.95 -13.58 12.81
N LEU A 90 -7.40 -12.59 12.09
CA LEU A 90 -6.21 -12.80 11.26
C LEU A 90 -4.99 -13.17 12.11
N ARG A 91 -4.77 -12.47 13.23
CA ARG A 91 -3.68 -12.73 14.16
C ARG A 91 -3.78 -14.15 14.72
N ASP A 92 -4.95 -14.54 15.21
CA ASP A 92 -5.14 -15.84 15.85
C ASP A 92 -4.97 -16.99 14.85
N GLN A 93 -5.40 -16.81 13.59
CA GLN A 93 -5.11 -17.78 12.52
C GLN A 93 -3.60 -17.90 12.25
N LEU A 94 -2.90 -16.77 12.09
CA LEU A 94 -1.47 -16.77 11.82
C LEU A 94 -0.68 -17.38 12.99
N LEU A 95 -1.08 -17.11 14.25
CA LEU A 95 -0.48 -17.74 15.43
C LEU A 95 -0.81 -19.23 15.53
N SER A 96 -1.96 -19.67 15.03
CA SER A 96 -2.29 -21.10 14.96
C SER A 96 -1.44 -21.85 13.93
N GLU A 97 -1.12 -21.20 12.81
CA GLU A 97 -0.28 -21.80 11.74
C GLU A 97 1.21 -21.68 12.03
N PHE A 98 1.62 -20.59 12.67
CA PHE A 98 3.00 -20.29 13.03
C PHE A 98 3.08 -19.93 14.52
N PRO A 99 3.15 -20.91 15.43
CA PRO A 99 3.06 -20.67 16.88
C PRO A 99 4.12 -19.73 17.47
N ASP A 100 5.28 -19.65 16.83
CA ASP A 100 6.44 -18.91 17.35
C ASP A 100 6.59 -17.50 16.74
N ILE A 101 5.64 -17.03 15.93
CA ILE A 101 5.77 -15.72 15.30
C ILE A 101 5.44 -14.57 16.26
N LEU A 102 6.20 -13.48 16.14
CA LEU A 102 5.94 -12.22 16.81
C LEU A 102 5.24 -11.27 15.83
N LEU A 103 3.92 -11.10 16.00
CA LEU A 103 3.11 -10.24 15.16
C LEU A 103 2.86 -8.86 15.79
N PHE A 104 2.99 -7.82 14.98
CA PHE A 104 2.70 -6.44 15.37
C PHE A 104 1.75 -5.81 14.37
N GLN A 105 0.66 -5.21 14.84
CA GLN A 105 -0.16 -4.37 13.99
C GLN A 105 0.58 -3.05 13.72
N LYS A 106 0.59 -2.63 12.46
CA LYS A 106 1.17 -1.35 12.02
C LYS A 106 0.09 -0.50 11.35
N ASN A 107 0.43 0.76 11.09
CA ASN A 107 -0.41 1.69 10.34
C ASN A 107 0.19 1.94 8.95
N ASP A 108 -0.57 2.58 8.06
CA ASP A 108 -0.12 2.87 6.68
C ASP A 108 1.10 3.80 6.61
N SER A 109 1.43 4.50 7.70
CA SER A 109 2.56 5.44 7.72
C SER A 109 3.91 4.75 7.46
N ILE A 110 4.05 3.48 7.86
CA ILE A 110 5.29 2.71 7.64
C ILE A 110 5.61 2.54 6.15
N PHE A 111 4.59 2.44 5.30
CA PHE A 111 4.76 2.35 3.85
C PHE A 111 5.14 3.67 3.20
N ASN A 112 4.81 4.79 3.82
CA ASN A 112 5.12 6.12 3.31
C ASN A 112 6.45 6.67 3.83
N LEU A 113 6.87 6.26 5.03
CA LEU A 113 8.08 6.76 5.69
C LEU A 113 9.27 5.84 5.50
N ASP A 114 9.13 4.57 5.83
CA ASP A 114 10.28 3.66 5.97
C ASP A 114 10.42 2.72 4.75
N CYS A 115 9.30 2.35 4.13
CA CYS A 115 9.25 1.33 3.07
C CYS A 115 8.96 1.87 1.66
N LYS A 116 8.78 3.19 1.50
CA LYS A 116 8.32 3.82 0.25
C LYS A 116 9.14 3.41 -0.97
N ASN A 117 10.47 3.48 -0.87
CA ASN A 117 11.38 3.20 -1.98
C ASN A 117 11.45 1.71 -2.34
N GLU A 118 11.07 0.83 -1.42
CA GLU A 118 11.06 -0.62 -1.65
C GLU A 118 9.76 -1.03 -2.36
N ILE A 119 8.64 -0.49 -1.92
CA ILE A 119 7.32 -0.77 -2.50
C ILE A 119 7.22 -0.24 -3.93
N LEU A 120 7.78 0.94 -4.22
CA LEU A 120 7.76 1.53 -5.57
C LEU A 120 8.59 0.77 -6.61
N LYS A 121 9.39 -0.23 -6.21
CA LYS A 121 10.21 -1.06 -7.11
C LYS A 121 9.55 -2.38 -7.50
N GLN A 122 8.43 -2.72 -6.86
CA GLN A 122 7.65 -3.94 -7.12
C GLN A 122 6.63 -3.66 -8.24
#